data_AF-A0A9E3J8P6-F1
#
_entry.id   AF-A0A9E3J8P6-F1
#
_cell.length_a   1.000
_cell.length_b   1.000
_cell.length_c   1.000
_cell.angle_alpha   90.00
_cell.angle_beta   90.00
_cell.angle_gamma   90.00
#
_symmetry.space_group_name_H-M   'P 1'
#
loop_
_entity.id
_entity.type
_entity.pdbx_description
1 polymer ?
#
loop_
_entity_poly.entity_id
_entity_poly.type
_entity_poly.pdbx_seq_one_letter_code
_entity_poly.pdbx_strand_id
1 'polypeptide(L)'
;DDGYVRDRNVFDGPVTIEDDMALLVRHTRGATMTYHLTAYSPWEGYRVMFNGSGGRLELEVEESRWQAPLTGIASASGAVHGDTAADHAGGARLTLRPLWQPPVDVPLVTAHEAHGGGDPRMLDALFGPVDPGRGPVREDAGAATHPTATERDGALALGVGLAANRCFETGRPVRVRDLIPGAW
;
A
#
# COMPACT_ATOMS: atom_id res chain seq x y z
N ASP A 1 25.35 28.41 6.01
CA ASP A 1 23.93 28.44 5.62
C ASP A 1 23.80 28.78 4.15
N ASP A 2 23.40 27.78 3.36
CA ASP A 2 23.26 27.78 1.90
C ASP A 2 21.91 28.35 1.41
N GLY A 3 21.09 28.89 2.32
CA GLY A 3 19.77 29.42 2.00
C GLY A 3 18.71 28.35 1.74
N TYR A 4 18.97 27.07 2.05
CA TYR A 4 17.96 26.02 1.97
C TYR A 4 16.88 26.21 3.05
N VAL A 5 15.65 26.45 2.60
CA VAL A 5 14.47 26.59 3.48
C VAL A 5 13.69 25.27 3.43
N ARG A 6 13.71 24.50 4.53
CA ARG A 6 12.87 23.30 4.70
C ARG A 6 11.38 23.65 4.69
N ASP A 7 10.57 22.69 4.25
CA ASP A 7 9.10 22.71 4.30
C ASP A 7 8.39 23.78 3.44
N ARG A 8 9.09 24.39 2.49
CA ARG A 8 8.42 25.06 1.36
C ARG A 8 8.12 24.02 0.27
N ASN A 9 6.85 23.69 0.10
CA ASN A 9 6.39 22.92 -1.04
C ASN A 9 6.74 23.69 -2.32
N VAL A 10 7.67 23.16 -3.12
CA VAL A 10 8.08 23.77 -4.39
C VAL A 10 7.00 23.71 -5.49
N PHE A 11 5.83 23.13 -5.16
CA PHE A 11 4.64 22.99 -6.01
C PHE A 11 3.42 23.78 -5.48
N ASP A 12 3.65 24.83 -4.69
CA ASP A 12 2.62 25.61 -3.99
C ASP A 12 1.61 26.30 -4.94
N GLY A 13 0.57 25.54 -5.29
CA GLY A 13 -0.78 25.97 -5.60
C GLY A 13 -1.76 25.27 -4.64
N PRO A 14 -3.08 25.56 -4.72
CA PRO A 14 -4.05 24.86 -3.89
C PRO A 14 -3.95 23.34 -4.08
N VAL A 15 -3.98 22.59 -2.97
CA VAL A 15 -4.06 21.12 -3.00
C VAL A 15 -5.36 20.73 -3.71
N THR A 16 -5.23 19.98 -4.81
CA THR A 16 -6.34 19.59 -5.69
C THR A 16 -6.54 18.08 -5.75
N ILE A 17 -5.76 17.31 -4.99
CA ILE A 17 -5.97 15.86 -4.85
C ILE A 17 -7.18 15.59 -3.95
N GLU A 18 -7.82 14.45 -4.18
CA GLU A 18 -8.97 14.01 -3.41
C GLU A 18 -8.55 13.48 -2.03
N ASP A 19 -9.15 14.05 -0.99
CA ASP A 19 -8.99 13.60 0.39
C ASP A 19 -9.91 12.40 0.73
N ASP A 20 -10.97 12.19 -0.06
CA ASP A 20 -11.84 10.99 -0.03
C ASP A 20 -12.18 10.57 -1.46
N MET A 21 -12.00 9.29 -1.78
CA MET A 21 -12.31 8.77 -3.12
C MET A 21 -12.84 7.35 -3.06
N ALA A 22 -13.86 7.05 -3.88
CA ALA A 22 -14.41 5.71 -4.05
C ALA A 22 -14.34 5.29 -5.53
N LEU A 23 -13.82 4.10 -5.79
CA LEU A 23 -13.68 3.53 -7.13
C LEU A 23 -14.38 2.18 -7.26
N LEU A 24 -14.98 1.94 -8.43
CA LEU A 24 -15.41 0.62 -8.89
C LEU A 24 -14.58 0.22 -10.11
N VAL A 25 -13.74 -0.80 -9.94
CA VAL A 25 -12.82 -1.29 -10.98
C VAL A 25 -13.26 -2.68 -11.43
N ARG A 26 -13.25 -2.91 -12.75
CA ARG A 26 -13.53 -4.22 -13.35
C ARG A 26 -12.29 -4.71 -14.09
N HIS A 27 -11.80 -5.87 -13.69
CA HIS A 27 -10.71 -6.56 -14.36
C HIS A 27 -11.22 -7.32 -15.58
N THR A 28 -10.34 -7.51 -16.57
CA THR A 28 -10.67 -8.16 -17.85
C THR A 28 -11.18 -9.59 -17.70
N ARG A 29 -10.76 -10.29 -16.65
CA ARG A 29 -11.19 -11.66 -16.33
C ARG A 29 -12.45 -11.74 -15.45
N GLY A 30 -13.15 -10.62 -15.24
CA GLY A 30 -14.45 -10.58 -14.57
C GLY A 30 -14.43 -10.25 -13.08
N ALA A 31 -13.27 -10.31 -12.42
CA ALA A 31 -13.16 -9.83 -11.04
C ALA A 31 -13.46 -8.33 -10.95
N THR A 32 -14.09 -7.92 -9.85
CA THR A 32 -14.39 -6.52 -9.53
C THR A 32 -13.74 -6.12 -8.22
N MET A 33 -13.21 -4.91 -8.16
CA MET A 33 -12.64 -4.32 -6.96
C MET A 33 -13.41 -3.04 -6.62
N THR A 34 -13.79 -2.90 -5.36
CA THR A 34 -14.19 -1.63 -4.76
C THR A 34 -13.03 -1.10 -3.94
N TYR A 35 -12.59 0.12 -4.24
CA TYR A 35 -11.52 0.78 -3.50
C TYR A 35 -12.06 2.06 -2.88
N HIS A 36 -11.69 2.33 -1.63
CA HIS A 36 -12.02 3.57 -0.94
C HIS A 36 -10.78 4.06 -0.18
N LEU A 37 -10.51 5.35 -0.28
CA LEU A 37 -9.43 6.03 0.42
C LEU A 37 -10.05 7.19 1.19
N THR A 38 -9.63 7.34 2.44
CA THR A 38 -9.92 8.51 3.28
C THR A 38 -8.61 9.00 3.88
N ALA A 39 -8.07 10.09 3.35
CA ALA A 39 -6.78 10.66 3.74
C ALA A 39 -6.83 11.45 5.07
N TYR A 40 -8.03 11.60 5.65
CA TYR A 40 -8.27 12.29 6.94
C TYR A 40 -8.90 11.35 7.99
N SER A 41 -8.62 10.04 7.89
CA SER A 41 -9.10 9.07 8.88
C SER A 41 -8.57 9.41 10.28
N PRO A 42 -9.40 9.26 11.35
CA PRO A 42 -8.94 9.52 12.72
C PRO A 42 -7.94 8.47 13.22
N TRP A 43 -7.74 7.37 12.48
CA TRP A 43 -6.84 6.25 12.76
C TRP A 43 -6.12 5.85 11.45
N GLU A 44 -4.97 5.19 11.56
CA GLU A 44 -4.17 4.77 10.40
C GLU A 44 -4.26 3.25 10.21
N GLY A 45 -4.42 2.83 8.97
CA GLY A 45 -4.41 1.42 8.59
C GLY A 45 -5.27 1.17 7.35
N TYR A 46 -5.52 -0.11 7.07
CA TYR A 46 -6.20 -0.52 5.85
C TYR A 46 -6.92 -1.85 6.01
N ARG A 47 -7.84 -2.12 5.08
CA ARG A 47 -8.64 -3.33 5.05
C ARG A 47 -8.63 -3.88 3.63
N VAL A 48 -8.28 -5.15 3.48
CA VAL A 48 -8.26 -5.85 2.19
C VAL A 48 -9.08 -7.13 2.30
N MET A 49 -10.05 -7.30 1.41
CA MET A 49 -10.85 -8.52 1.39
C MET A 49 -10.95 -9.12 -0.01
N PHE A 50 -10.73 -10.42 -0.09
CA PHE A 50 -10.85 -11.20 -1.32
C PHE A 50 -12.04 -12.13 -1.19
N ASN A 51 -12.96 -12.07 -2.15
CA ASN A 51 -14.07 -13.01 -2.26
C ASN A 51 -13.82 -13.94 -3.44
N GLY A 52 -14.02 -15.24 -3.24
CA GLY A 52 -13.81 -16.25 -4.28
C GLY A 52 -14.74 -17.44 -4.08
N SER A 53 -14.59 -18.45 -4.94
CA SER A 53 -15.43 -19.66 -4.88
C SER A 53 -15.28 -20.49 -3.60
N GLY A 54 -14.20 -20.30 -2.84
CA GLY A 54 -13.98 -20.96 -1.55
C GLY A 54 -14.49 -20.19 -0.33
N GLY A 55 -14.91 -18.93 -0.48
CA GLY A 55 -15.29 -18.05 0.62
C GLY A 55 -14.62 -16.69 0.55
N ARG A 56 -14.29 -16.11 1.71
CA ARG A 56 -13.69 -14.77 1.84
C ARG A 56 -12.44 -14.80 2.70
N LEU A 57 -11.39 -14.12 2.26
CA LEU A 57 -10.22 -13.80 3.08
C LEU A 57 -10.29 -12.34 3.49
N GLU A 58 -10.07 -12.04 4.77
CA GLU A 58 -10.15 -10.69 5.33
C GLU A 58 -8.85 -10.35 6.04
N LEU A 59 -8.16 -9.31 5.56
CA LEU A 59 -7.05 -8.68 6.26
C LEU A 59 -7.51 -7.32 6.77
N GLU A 60 -7.33 -7.10 8.06
CA GLU A 60 -7.56 -5.81 8.70
C GLU A 60 -6.28 -5.43 9.44
N VAL A 61 -5.73 -4.26 9.10
CA VAL A 61 -4.52 -3.73 9.70
C VAL A 61 -4.87 -2.38 10.30
N GLU A 62 -4.64 -2.25 11.60
CA GLU A 62 -4.66 -0.99 12.34
C GLU A 62 -3.21 -0.68 12.70
N GLU A 63 -2.65 0.36 12.11
CA GLU A 63 -1.28 0.79 12.38
C GLU A 63 -1.27 1.73 13.58
N SER A 64 -2.21 2.69 13.61
CA SER A 64 -2.38 3.64 14.71
C SER A 64 -3.86 3.77 15.08
N ARG A 65 -4.22 3.57 16.36
CA ARG A 65 -5.60 3.63 16.87
C ARG A 65 -6.25 5.01 16.84
N TRP A 66 -5.42 6.05 16.92
CA TRP A 66 -5.85 7.43 16.83
C TRP A 66 -4.66 8.30 16.44
N GLN A 67 -4.93 9.41 15.76
CA GLN A 67 -3.91 10.41 15.43
C GLN A 67 -4.01 11.62 16.36
N ALA A 68 -2.89 11.96 17.00
CA ALA A 68 -2.82 13.16 17.82
C ALA A 68 -2.92 14.43 16.95
N PRO A 69 -3.64 15.48 17.40
CA PRO A 69 -3.66 16.75 16.70
C PRO A 69 -2.25 17.35 16.69
N LEU A 70 -1.63 17.43 15.51
CA LEU A 70 -0.36 18.13 15.24
C LEU A 70 0.69 17.99 16.35
N THR A 71 1.38 16.86 16.39
CA THR A 71 2.81 16.93 16.76
C THR A 71 3.54 17.38 15.51
N GLY A 72 4.30 18.49 15.60
CA GLY A 72 5.09 18.96 14.48
C GLY A 72 5.89 17.80 13.88
N ILE A 73 5.96 17.72 12.56
CA ILE A 73 6.73 16.70 11.84
C ILE A 73 8.21 16.92 12.22
N ALA A 74 8.65 16.30 13.31
CA ALA A 74 10.00 16.43 13.85
C ALA A 74 11.00 15.52 13.12
N SER A 75 10.54 14.76 12.13
CA SER A 75 11.38 13.89 11.33
C SER A 75 10.85 13.83 9.89
N ALA A 76 11.77 13.91 8.93
CA ALA A 76 11.51 13.62 7.52
C ALA A 76 11.18 12.14 7.27
N SER A 77 11.31 11.30 8.29
CA SER A 77 10.63 10.02 8.40
C SER A 77 9.33 10.28 9.14
N GLY A 78 8.17 9.99 8.57
CA GLY A 78 6.91 10.14 9.32
C GLY A 78 6.98 9.46 10.70
N ALA A 79 6.06 9.80 11.61
CA ALA A 79 5.94 9.17 12.93
C ALA A 79 5.87 7.62 12.90
N VAL A 80 5.71 7.05 11.70
CA VAL A 80 5.68 5.64 11.31
C VAL A 80 7.07 4.94 11.30
N HIS A 81 8.20 5.66 11.43
CA HIS A 81 9.55 5.10 11.17
C HIS A 81 10.45 4.97 12.42
N GLY A 82 9.87 4.95 13.62
CA GLY A 82 10.64 4.69 14.85
C GLY A 82 10.81 3.20 15.11
N ASP A 83 12.00 2.78 15.57
CA ASP A 83 12.30 1.40 16.01
C ASP A 83 11.47 0.92 17.24
N THR A 84 10.53 1.74 17.71
CA THR A 84 9.63 1.48 18.83
C THR A 84 8.19 1.63 18.37
N ALA A 85 7.36 0.63 18.66
CA ALA A 85 5.92 0.71 18.48
C ALA A 85 5.39 1.98 19.16
N ALA A 86 4.67 2.82 18.41
CA ALA A 86 4.02 4.00 18.97
C ALA A 86 3.09 3.60 20.13
N ASP A 87 2.90 4.49 21.11
CA ASP A 87 2.01 4.27 22.27
C ASP A 87 0.56 3.89 21.89
N HIS A 88 0.18 4.10 20.62
CA HIS A 88 -1.14 3.84 20.06
C HIS A 88 -1.11 2.87 18.88
N ALA A 89 -0.05 2.06 18.77
CA ALA A 89 0.04 1.02 17.76
C ALA A 89 -1.18 0.10 17.83
N GLY A 90 -1.76 -0.17 16.66
CA GLY A 90 -2.84 -1.13 16.52
C GLY A 90 -2.32 -2.57 16.37
N GLY A 91 -3.00 -3.36 15.55
CA GLY A 91 -2.58 -4.71 15.21
C GLY A 91 -3.18 -5.17 13.89
N ALA A 92 -2.78 -6.36 13.45
CA ALA A 92 -3.31 -6.99 12.25
C ALA A 92 -4.12 -8.25 12.60
N ARG A 93 -5.22 -8.46 11.88
CA ARG A 93 -6.04 -9.67 11.94
C ARG A 93 -6.25 -10.21 10.53
N LEU A 94 -5.98 -11.51 10.35
CA LEU A 94 -6.30 -12.25 9.15
C LEU A 94 -7.36 -13.30 9.48
N THR A 95 -8.52 -13.20 8.84
CA THR A 95 -9.62 -14.15 9.04
C THR A 95 -9.98 -14.79 7.72
N LEU A 96 -9.99 -16.13 7.69
CA LEU A 96 -10.55 -16.92 6.60
C LEU A 96 -12.01 -17.23 6.93
N ARG A 97 -12.92 -16.94 6.00
CA ARG A 97 -14.34 -17.28 6.08
C ARG A 97 -14.68 -18.27 4.96
N PRO A 98 -14.54 -19.59 5.17
CA PRO A 98 -14.92 -20.57 4.17
C PRO A 98 -16.43 -20.55 3.94
N LEU A 99 -16.87 -20.95 2.74
CA LEU A 99 -18.30 -21.15 2.51
C LEU A 99 -18.84 -22.24 3.45
N TRP A 100 -19.99 -21.94 4.09
CA TRP A 100 -20.77 -22.87 4.92
C TRP A 100 -20.04 -23.43 6.15
N GLN A 101 -18.99 -22.75 6.61
CA GLN A 101 -18.23 -23.15 7.81
C GLN A 101 -18.04 -21.96 8.74
N PRO A 102 -17.78 -22.19 10.04
CA PRO A 102 -17.33 -21.13 10.94
C PRO A 102 -16.04 -20.45 10.42
N PRO A 103 -15.86 -19.15 10.70
CA PRO A 103 -14.62 -18.44 10.37
C PRO A 103 -13.43 -18.99 11.16
N VAL A 104 -12.25 -18.89 10.57
CA VAL A 104 -10.97 -19.30 11.16
C VAL A 104 -10.03 -18.10 11.18
N ASP A 105 -9.54 -17.75 12.36
CA ASP A 105 -8.45 -16.78 12.48
C ASP A 105 -7.14 -17.45 12.06
N VAL A 106 -6.46 -16.82 11.11
CA VAL A 106 -5.18 -17.28 10.59
C VAL A 106 -4.09 -16.57 11.39
N PRO A 107 -3.21 -17.30 12.10
CA PRO A 107 -2.13 -16.68 12.85
C PRO A 107 -1.24 -15.82 11.94
N LEU A 108 -0.98 -14.59 12.35
CA LEU A 108 -0.05 -13.68 11.69
C LEU A 108 1.24 -13.59 12.48
N VAL A 109 2.36 -13.62 11.76
CA VAL A 109 3.67 -13.21 12.31
C VAL A 109 3.89 -11.77 11.88
N THR A 110 3.60 -10.83 12.77
CA THR A 110 3.85 -9.41 12.52
C THR A 110 5.29 -9.08 12.89
N ALA A 111 6.10 -8.76 11.88
CA ALA A 111 7.37 -8.08 12.11
C ALA A 111 7.05 -6.60 12.41
N HIS A 112 7.58 -6.07 13.51
CA HIS A 112 7.35 -4.67 13.88
C HIS A 112 8.43 -3.73 13.30
N GLU A 113 9.31 -4.27 12.46
CA GLU A 113 10.29 -3.50 11.70
C GLU A 113 9.63 -2.81 10.50
N ALA A 114 10.09 -1.63 10.12
CA ALA A 114 9.83 -0.91 8.86
C ALA A 114 8.60 -1.38 8.03
N HIS A 115 7.45 -0.73 8.26
CA HIS A 115 6.15 -1.01 7.62
C HIS A 115 5.71 -2.48 7.67
N GLY A 116 5.78 -3.12 8.83
CA GLY A 116 5.33 -4.51 9.01
C GLY A 116 6.29 -5.56 8.42
N GLY A 117 7.56 -5.18 8.21
CA GLY A 117 8.58 -5.93 7.48
C GLY A 117 8.43 -5.87 5.97
N GLY A 118 7.70 -4.89 5.44
CA GLY A 118 7.56 -4.67 4.00
C GLY A 118 8.86 -4.17 3.37
N ASP A 119 9.47 -3.16 3.99
CA ASP A 119 10.64 -2.48 3.42
C ASP A 119 11.86 -3.41 3.30
N PRO A 120 12.24 -4.20 4.33
CA PRO A 120 13.38 -5.10 4.21
C PRO A 120 13.17 -6.15 3.10
N ARG A 121 11.94 -6.70 2.99
CA ARG A 121 11.60 -7.67 1.93
C ARG A 121 11.64 -7.05 0.53
N MET A 122 11.19 -5.81 0.39
CA MET A 122 11.28 -5.07 -0.87
C MET A 122 12.73 -4.78 -1.26
N LEU A 123 13.56 -4.35 -0.30
CA LEU A 123 14.97 -4.08 -0.54
C LEU A 123 15.73 -5.37 -0.89
N ASP A 124 15.46 -6.47 -0.19
CA ASP A 124 16.03 -7.79 -0.51
C ASP A 124 15.64 -8.25 -1.92
N ALA A 125 14.40 -7.99 -2.33
CA ALA A 125 13.93 -8.30 -3.68
C ALA A 125 14.64 -7.47 -4.77
N LEU A 126 14.91 -6.19 -4.50
CA LEU A 126 15.51 -5.26 -5.48
C LEU A 126 17.04 -5.39 -5.57
N PHE A 127 17.70 -5.59 -4.43
CA PHE A 127 19.16 -5.52 -4.31
C PHE A 127 19.82 -6.84 -3.90
N GLY A 128 19.01 -7.85 -3.58
CA GLY A 128 19.48 -9.09 -2.95
C GLY A 128 19.63 -8.94 -1.42
N PRO A 129 19.69 -10.07 -0.70
CA PRO A 129 19.86 -10.05 0.75
C PRO A 129 21.21 -9.43 1.14
N VAL A 130 21.19 -8.54 2.13
CA VAL A 130 22.41 -7.98 2.72
C VAL A 130 22.98 -9.01 3.70
N ASP A 131 23.97 -9.81 3.28
CA ASP A 131 24.75 -10.66 4.19
C ASP A 131 25.98 -9.87 4.69
N PRO A 132 26.08 -9.52 5.99
CA PRO A 132 27.20 -8.77 6.53
C PRO A 132 28.57 -9.47 6.38
N GLY A 133 28.59 -10.79 6.12
CA GLY A 133 29.80 -11.60 6.01
C GLY A 133 30.12 -12.10 4.60
N ARG A 134 29.25 -11.85 3.61
CA ARG A 134 29.42 -12.33 2.23
C ARG A 134 29.44 -11.12 1.30
N GLY A 135 30.55 -10.96 0.56
CA GLY A 135 30.63 -9.97 -0.51
C GLY A 135 29.46 -10.10 -1.51
N PRO A 136 29.20 -9.06 -2.32
CA PRO A 136 27.96 -8.92 -3.09
C PRO A 136 27.65 -10.22 -3.86
N VAL A 137 26.57 -10.88 -3.46
CA VAL A 137 26.09 -12.09 -4.14
C VAL A 137 25.50 -11.63 -5.47
N ARG A 138 26.27 -11.83 -6.54
CA ARG A 138 25.77 -11.68 -7.90
C ARG A 138 24.94 -12.91 -8.28
N GLU A 139 23.87 -12.63 -9.00
CA GLU A 139 23.01 -13.55 -9.77
C GLU A 139 21.85 -14.22 -9.00
N ASP A 140 20.65 -13.70 -9.29
CA ASP A 140 19.38 -14.41 -9.48
C ASP A 140 18.80 -15.27 -8.35
N ALA A 141 19.27 -15.11 -7.11
CA ALA A 141 18.67 -15.82 -5.96
C ALA A 141 17.47 -15.07 -5.31
N GLY A 142 17.30 -13.77 -5.57
CA GLY A 142 16.29 -12.92 -4.90
C GLY A 142 14.84 -13.16 -5.32
N ALA A 143 14.60 -13.81 -6.46
CA ALA A 143 13.25 -14.10 -6.96
C ALA A 143 12.59 -15.33 -6.28
N ALA A 144 13.33 -16.08 -5.46
CA ALA A 144 12.90 -17.41 -5.03
C ALA A 144 12.12 -17.44 -3.71
N THR A 145 12.10 -16.37 -2.91
CA THR A 145 11.49 -16.40 -1.56
C THR A 145 10.19 -15.62 -1.44
N HIS A 146 9.97 -14.59 -2.25
CA HIS A 146 8.73 -13.80 -2.24
C HIS A 146 8.30 -13.43 -3.65
N PRO A 147 7.01 -13.55 -4.02
CA PRO A 147 6.52 -13.03 -5.29
C PRO A 147 6.68 -11.51 -5.32
N THR A 148 7.50 -11.01 -6.23
CA THR A 148 7.78 -9.58 -6.41
C THR A 148 6.89 -9.02 -7.51
N ALA A 149 6.34 -7.83 -7.29
CA ALA A 149 5.70 -7.08 -8.37
C ALA A 149 6.76 -6.69 -9.43
N THR A 150 6.41 -6.82 -10.70
CA THR A 150 7.23 -6.36 -11.82
C THR A 150 7.00 -4.87 -12.10
N GLU A 151 7.83 -4.27 -12.96
CA GLU A 151 7.60 -2.92 -13.48
C GLU A 151 6.26 -2.81 -14.21
N ARG A 152 5.82 -3.90 -14.86
CA ARG A 152 4.52 -3.97 -15.52
C ARG A 152 3.37 -3.93 -14.51
N ASP A 153 3.48 -4.65 -13.40
CA ASP A 153 2.46 -4.64 -12.35
C ASP A 153 2.32 -3.23 -11.73
N GLY A 154 3.45 -2.57 -11.48
CA GLY A 154 3.48 -1.18 -11.03
C GLY A 154 2.84 -0.21 -12.03
N ALA A 155 3.19 -0.32 -13.32
CA ALA A 155 2.59 0.51 -14.37
C ALA A 155 1.07 0.31 -14.48
N LEU A 156 0.58 -0.93 -14.35
CA LEU A 156 -0.85 -1.23 -14.36
C LEU A 156 -1.57 -0.69 -13.13
N ALA A 157 -0.95 -0.74 -11.95
CA ALA A 157 -1.49 -0.13 -10.73
C ALA A 157 -1.64 1.39 -10.88
N LEU A 158 -0.60 2.07 -11.39
CA LEU A 158 -0.66 3.51 -11.70
C LEU A 158 -1.74 3.83 -12.75
N GLY A 159 -1.92 2.95 -13.74
CA GLY A 159 -2.96 3.10 -14.75
C GLY A 159 -4.38 3.16 -14.17
N VAL A 160 -4.65 2.48 -13.05
CA VAL A 160 -5.94 2.59 -12.34
C VAL A 160 -6.13 3.99 -11.77
N GLY A 161 -5.11 4.57 -11.14
CA GLY A 161 -5.15 5.95 -10.63
C GLY A 161 -5.34 6.98 -11.73
N LEU A 162 -4.62 6.84 -12.86
CA LEU A 162 -4.81 7.74 -14.00
C LEU A 162 -6.23 7.65 -14.58
N ALA A 163 -6.80 6.45 -14.65
CA ALA A 163 -8.18 6.24 -15.08
C ALA A 163 -9.19 6.82 -14.09
N ALA A 164 -8.92 6.77 -12.79
CA ALA A 164 -9.75 7.38 -11.76
C ALA A 164 -9.82 8.90 -11.94
N ASN A 165 -8.68 9.58 -12.07
CA ASN A 165 -8.64 11.04 -12.29
C ASN A 165 -9.46 11.43 -13.53
N ARG A 166 -9.29 10.70 -14.63
CA ARG A 166 -10.06 10.95 -15.85
C ARG A 166 -11.56 10.66 -15.68
N CYS A 167 -11.91 9.68 -14.85
CA CYS A 167 -13.30 9.39 -14.50
C CYS A 167 -13.91 10.55 -13.70
N PHE A 168 -13.18 11.12 -12.74
CA PHE A 168 -13.64 12.25 -11.93
C PHE A 168 -13.86 13.51 -12.78
N GLU A 169 -12.93 13.81 -13.70
CA GLU A 169 -13.07 14.94 -14.62
C GLU A 169 -14.28 14.82 -15.57
N THR A 170 -14.61 13.60 -16.01
CA THR A 170 -15.60 13.39 -17.07
C THR A 170 -16.94 12.88 -16.59
N GLY A 171 -17.02 12.36 -15.36
CA GLY A 171 -18.17 11.63 -14.84
C GLY A 171 -18.47 10.32 -15.60
N ARG A 172 -17.49 9.75 -16.33
CA ARG A 172 -17.69 8.58 -17.18
C ARG A 172 -16.69 7.46 -16.87
N PRO A 173 -17.07 6.18 -17.00
CA PRO A 173 -16.14 5.07 -16.88
C PRO A 173 -15.02 5.15 -17.93
N VAL A 174 -13.78 4.98 -17.49
CA VAL A 174 -12.58 5.01 -18.34
C VAL A 174 -11.95 3.63 -18.40
N ARG A 175 -11.56 3.19 -19.60
CA ARG A 175 -10.77 1.96 -19.75
C ARG A 175 -9.30 2.32 -19.67
N VAL A 176 -8.56 1.68 -18.77
CA VAL A 176 -7.11 1.90 -18.62
C VAL A 176 -6.35 1.69 -19.94
N ARG A 177 -6.81 0.77 -20.79
CA ARG A 177 -6.21 0.52 -22.12
C ARG A 177 -6.28 1.68 -23.11
N ASP A 178 -7.23 2.59 -22.92
CA ASP A 178 -7.37 3.76 -23.77
C ASP A 178 -6.35 4.85 -23.37
N LEU A 179 -5.77 4.76 -22.16
CA LEU A 179 -4.81 5.71 -21.62
C LEU A 179 -3.36 5.28 -21.82
N ILE A 180 -3.10 3.96 -21.84
CA ILE A 180 -1.76 3.38 -22.02
C ILE A 180 -1.80 2.42 -23.22
N PRO A 181 -1.56 2.92 -24.45
CA PRO A 181 -1.51 2.07 -25.64
C PRO A 181 -0.35 1.05 -25.57
N GLY A 182 -0.61 -0.20 -25.95
CA GLY A 182 0.44 -1.23 -26.11
C GLY A 182 0.84 -2.04 -24.87
N ALA A 183 0.23 -1.82 -23.70
CA ALA A 183 0.61 -2.45 -22.43
C ALA A 183 -0.22 -3.68 -21.99
N TRP A 184 -0.82 -4.44 -22.92
CA TRP A 184 -1.90 -5.39 -22.61
C TRP A 184 -1.59 -6.83 -23.00
#